data_AF-A0A7W5V9A5-F1
#
_entry.id   AF-A0A7W5V9A5-F1
#
_cell.length_a   1.000
_cell.length_b   1.000
_cell.length_c   1.000
_cell.angle_alpha   90.00
_cell.angle_beta   90.00
_cell.angle_gamma   90.00
#
_symmetry.space_group_name_H-M   'P 1'
#
loop_
_entity.id
_entity.type
_entity.pdbx_description
1 polymer ?
#
loop_
_entity_poly.entity_id
_entity_poly.type
_entity_poly.pdbx_seq_one_letter_code
_entity_poly.pdbx_strand_id
1 'polypeptide(L)'
;MNGSSGEGLDISRADLRGTGAGLGETGTTWLEAVGALRAHLEGEGDPWGEDVESMVKAGYLAVTRKALEVFEALGERQVTSGDDVRAMEANYRHAEQRSGEDAVRLGRAIERL
;
A
#
# COMPACT_ATOMS: atom_id res chain seq x y z
N MET A 1 -42.99 -3.40 2.69
CA MET A 1 -42.11 -2.93 1.60
C MET A 1 -40.72 -2.77 2.19
N ASN A 2 -39.88 -3.80 2.05
CA ASN A 2 -38.48 -3.77 2.50
C ASN A 2 -37.66 -3.10 1.40
N GLY A 3 -37.26 -1.85 1.63
CA GLY A 3 -36.27 -1.19 0.78
C GLY A 3 -34.90 -1.80 1.08
N SER A 4 -34.37 -2.59 0.15
CA SER A 4 -32.98 -3.03 0.16
C SER A 4 -32.10 -1.83 -0.17
N SER A 5 -31.72 -1.06 0.85
CA SER A 5 -30.70 -0.03 0.74
C SER A 5 -29.34 -0.70 0.61
N GLY A 6 -28.96 -1.04 -0.64
CA GLY A 6 -27.61 -1.40 -1.07
C GLY A 6 -27.05 -2.69 -0.46
N GLU A 7 -26.68 -3.65 -1.30
CA GLU A 7 -25.65 -4.63 -0.94
C GLU A 7 -24.33 -3.86 -0.74
N GLY A 8 -24.17 -3.25 0.43
CA GLY A 8 -22.91 -2.69 0.88
C GLY A 8 -21.93 -3.84 1.04
N LEU A 9 -20.77 -3.73 0.40
CA LEU A 9 -19.64 -4.61 0.68
C LEU A 9 -19.47 -4.70 2.20
N ASP A 10 -19.72 -5.89 2.77
CA ASP A 10 -19.50 -6.18 4.18
C ASP A 10 -17.99 -6.32 4.42
N ILE A 11 -17.29 -5.18 4.33
CA ILE A 11 -15.87 -5.11 4.61
C ILE A 11 -15.72 -4.91 6.11
N SER A 12 -15.27 -5.95 6.81
CA SER A 12 -15.03 -5.82 8.23
C SER A 12 -13.82 -4.91 8.49
N ARG A 13 -13.84 -4.17 9.60
CA ARG A 13 -12.70 -3.33 10.03
C ARG A 13 -11.43 -4.16 10.26
N ALA A 14 -11.58 -5.43 10.65
CA ALA A 14 -10.47 -6.35 10.80
C ALA A 14 -9.80 -6.62 9.44
N ASP A 15 -10.60 -6.76 8.38
CA ASP A 15 -10.09 -6.99 7.01
C ASP A 15 -9.34 -5.76 6.49
N LEU A 16 -9.85 -4.54 6.73
CA LEU A 16 -9.14 -3.31 6.36
C LEU A 16 -7.80 -3.20 7.10
N ARG A 17 -7.79 -3.43 8.41
CA ARG A 17 -6.55 -3.34 9.20
C ARG A 17 -5.53 -4.38 8.77
N GLY A 18 -5.96 -5.63 8.57
CA GLY A 18 -5.11 -6.72 8.09
C GLY A 18 -4.55 -6.43 6.70
N THR A 19 -5.40 -5.95 5.79
CA THR A 19 -5.00 -5.61 4.41
C THR A 19 -4.03 -4.44 4.38
N GLY A 20 -4.30 -3.36 5.13
CA GLY A 20 -3.39 -2.22 5.21
C GLY A 20 -2.05 -2.57 5.84
N ALA A 21 -2.04 -3.45 6.85
CA ALA A 21 -0.81 -4.00 7.43
C ALA A 21 -0.02 -4.83 6.41
N GLY A 22 -0.67 -5.80 5.77
CA GLY A 22 -0.03 -6.70 4.81
C GLY A 22 0.49 -5.99 3.56
N LEU A 23 -0.22 -4.99 3.04
CA LEU A 23 0.25 -4.18 1.91
C LEU A 23 1.50 -3.36 2.31
N GLY A 24 1.48 -2.74 3.49
CA GLY A 24 2.64 -2.00 4.00
C GLY A 24 3.87 -2.90 4.16
N GLU A 25 3.70 -4.05 4.82
CA GLU A 25 4.78 -5.02 5.02
C GLU A 25 5.33 -5.56 3.70
N THR A 26 4.45 -5.96 2.78
CA THR A 26 4.87 -6.45 1.45
C THR A 26 5.65 -5.38 0.69
N GLY A 27 5.20 -4.12 0.74
CA GLY A 27 5.90 -3.00 0.12
C GLY A 27 7.29 -2.77 0.72
N THR A 28 7.42 -2.82 2.05
CA THR A 28 8.72 -2.71 2.74
C THR A 28 9.66 -3.85 2.37
N THR A 29 9.21 -5.11 2.46
CA THR A 29 10.03 -6.28 2.08
C THR A 29 10.46 -6.23 0.62
N TRP A 30 9.58 -5.75 -0.27
CA TRP A 30 9.93 -5.55 -1.68
C TRP A 30 11.04 -4.52 -1.85
N LEU A 31 10.94 -3.36 -1.19
CA LEU A 31 11.96 -2.31 -1.25
C LEU A 31 13.31 -2.78 -0.68
N GLU A 32 13.30 -3.58 0.39
CA GLU A 32 14.52 -4.21 0.92
C GLU A 32 15.17 -5.15 -0.10
N ALA A 33 14.37 -5.98 -0.79
CA ALA A 33 14.87 -6.88 -1.83
C ALA A 33 15.44 -6.10 -3.04
N VAL A 34 14.80 -5.00 -3.43
CA VAL A 34 15.30 -4.13 -4.51
C VAL A 34 16.61 -3.44 -4.09
N GLY A 35 16.71 -2.99 -2.85
CA GLY A 35 17.96 -2.45 -2.30
C GLY A 35 19.10 -3.47 -2.30
N ALA A 36 18.82 -4.72 -1.92
CA ALA A 36 19.79 -5.81 -1.98
C ALA A 36 20.22 -6.11 -3.43
N LEU A 37 19.27 -6.13 -4.37
CA LEU A 37 19.56 -6.33 -5.79
C LEU A 37 20.44 -5.21 -6.35
N ARG A 38 20.13 -3.94 -6.03
CA ARG A 38 20.95 -2.78 -6.42
C ARG A 38 22.37 -2.91 -5.89
N ALA A 39 22.52 -3.22 -4.60
CA ALA A 39 23.83 -3.40 -3.98
C ALA A 39 24.62 -4.55 -4.62
N HIS A 40 23.95 -5.64 -4.98
CA HIS A 40 24.57 -6.76 -5.69
C HIS A 40 25.06 -6.35 -7.09
N LEU A 41 24.22 -5.65 -7.86
CA LEU A 41 24.55 -5.18 -9.21
C LEU A 41 25.67 -4.13 -9.21
N GLU A 42 25.74 -3.28 -8.20
CA GLU A 42 26.82 -2.31 -8.02
C GLU A 42 28.11 -2.98 -7.49
N GLY A 43 27.97 -4.06 -6.72
CA GLY A 43 29.08 -4.79 -6.09
C GLY A 43 29.78 -5.81 -6.98
N GLU A 44 29.11 -6.40 -7.98
CA GLU A 44 29.72 -7.35 -8.92
C GLU A 44 30.75 -6.71 -9.87
N GLY A 45 30.85 -5.38 -9.91
CA GLY A 45 31.75 -4.67 -10.82
C GLY A 45 31.23 -4.68 -12.26
N ASP A 46 32.10 -4.89 -13.24
CA ASP A 46 31.72 -5.02 -14.65
C ASP A 46 31.61 -6.49 -15.04
N PRO A 47 30.41 -7.12 -14.96
CA PRO A 47 30.26 -8.56 -15.22
C PRO A 47 30.61 -8.95 -16.67
N TRP A 48 30.78 -7.96 -17.54
CA TRP A 48 31.04 -8.14 -18.97
C TRP A 48 32.52 -7.91 -19.35
N GLY A 49 33.36 -7.41 -18.43
CA GLY A 49 34.75 -7.06 -18.73
C GLY A 49 34.92 -5.94 -19.78
N GLU A 50 36.16 -5.58 -20.11
CA GLU A 50 36.45 -4.49 -21.07
C GLU A 50 36.09 -4.83 -22.52
N ASP A 51 36.02 -6.12 -22.87
CA ASP A 51 35.92 -6.62 -24.26
C ASP A 51 34.48 -6.83 -24.77
N VAL A 52 33.47 -6.66 -23.93
CA VAL A 52 32.08 -6.67 -24.41
C VAL A 52 31.74 -5.32 -25.02
N GLU A 53 31.44 -5.34 -26.32
CA GLU A 53 31.14 -4.18 -27.15
C GLU A 53 30.27 -3.15 -26.40
N SER A 54 30.73 -1.89 -26.38
CA SER A 54 30.22 -0.84 -25.48
C SER A 54 28.71 -0.60 -25.57
N MET A 55 28.07 -0.96 -26.69
CA MET A 55 26.63 -0.89 -26.88
C MET A 55 25.84 -1.91 -26.04
N VAL A 56 26.33 -3.15 -25.90
CA VAL A 56 25.67 -4.18 -25.10
C VAL A 56 25.72 -3.80 -23.62
N LYS A 57 26.88 -3.34 -23.16
CA LYS A 57 27.07 -2.84 -21.80
C LYS A 57 26.20 -1.61 -21.50
N ALA A 58 26.15 -0.64 -22.40
CA ALA A 58 25.28 0.54 -22.25
C ALA A 58 23.79 0.17 -22.21
N GLY A 59 23.36 -0.76 -23.07
CA GLY A 59 22.00 -1.28 -23.08
C GLY A 59 21.64 -1.98 -21.78
N TYR A 60 22.52 -2.87 -21.29
CA TYR A 60 22.35 -3.54 -20.00
C TYR A 60 22.18 -2.54 -18.85
N LEU A 61 23.08 -1.58 -18.72
CA LEU A 61 23.01 -0.57 -17.65
C LEU A 61 21.73 0.28 -17.72
N ALA A 62 21.29 0.64 -18.93
CA ALA A 62 20.05 1.41 -19.11
C ALA A 62 18.82 0.60 -18.71
N VAL A 63 18.73 -0.66 -19.14
CA VAL A 63 17.62 -1.56 -18.80
C VAL A 63 17.60 -1.85 -17.31
N THR A 64 18.74 -2.19 -16.72
CA THR A 64 18.87 -2.49 -15.29
C THR A 64 18.48 -1.29 -14.43
N ARG A 65 18.97 -0.09 -14.77
CA ARG A 65 18.55 1.14 -14.08
C ARG A 65 17.05 1.33 -14.17
N LYS A 66 16.48 1.16 -15.37
CA LYS A 66 15.05 1.35 -15.56
C LYS A 66 14.21 0.33 -14.80
N ALA A 67 14.67 -0.92 -14.74
CA ALA A 67 14.02 -1.98 -13.97
C ALA A 67 14.03 -1.64 -12.48
N LEU A 68 15.17 -1.22 -11.91
CA LEU A 68 15.28 -0.82 -10.51
C LEU A 68 14.32 0.35 -10.18
N GLU A 69 14.27 1.39 -11.01
CA GLU A 69 13.32 2.50 -10.84
C GLU A 69 11.86 2.03 -10.78
N VAL A 70 11.48 1.10 -11.66
CA VAL A 70 10.11 0.56 -11.70
C VAL A 70 9.82 -0.29 -10.47
N PHE A 71 10.79 -1.09 -10.02
CA PHE A 71 10.63 -1.90 -8.83
C PHE A 71 10.51 -1.03 -7.57
N GLU A 72 11.29 0.04 -7.45
CA GLU A 72 11.18 1.00 -6.35
C GLU A 72 9.80 1.66 -6.33
N ALA A 73 9.36 2.20 -7.47
CA ALA A 73 8.04 2.82 -7.59
C ALA A 73 6.89 1.86 -7.25
N LEU A 74 7.02 0.57 -7.59
CA LEU A 74 6.03 -0.44 -7.22
C LEU A 74 5.98 -0.66 -5.70
N GLY A 75 7.14 -0.80 -5.06
CA GLY A 75 7.23 -0.96 -3.60
C GLY A 75 6.64 0.23 -2.86
N GLU A 76 7.01 1.46 -3.25
CA GLU A 76 6.47 2.70 -2.68
C GLU A 76 4.95 2.81 -2.83
N ARG A 77 4.43 2.42 -4.00
CA ARG A 77 2.99 2.40 -4.25
C ARG A 77 2.27 1.42 -3.33
N GLN A 78 2.89 0.28 -3.06
CA GLN A 78 2.30 -0.75 -2.19
C GLN A 78 2.28 -0.30 -0.72
N VAL A 79 3.35 0.37 -0.25
CA VAL A 79 3.37 1.02 1.07
C VAL A 79 2.27 2.07 1.17
N THR A 80 2.22 3.00 0.22
CA THR A 80 1.20 4.07 0.19
C THR A 80 -0.22 3.50 0.17
N SER A 81 -0.46 2.44 -0.61
CA SER A 81 -1.76 1.77 -0.65
C SER A 81 -2.13 1.16 0.70
N GLY A 82 -1.16 0.62 1.45
CA GLY A 82 -1.35 0.15 2.81
C GLY A 82 -1.77 1.27 3.77
N ASP A 83 -1.14 2.44 3.65
CA ASP A 83 -1.47 3.63 4.45
C ASP A 83 -2.86 4.19 4.11
N ASP A 84 -3.24 4.21 2.83
CA ASP A 84 -4.59 4.61 2.40
C ASP A 84 -5.68 3.72 3.00
N VAL A 85 -5.46 2.40 3.02
CA VAL A 85 -6.39 1.44 3.64
C VAL A 85 -6.48 1.64 5.16
N ARG A 86 -5.36 1.92 5.83
CA ARG A 86 -5.38 2.26 7.27
C ARG A 86 -6.11 3.58 7.54
N ALA A 87 -5.94 4.58 6.68
CA ALA A 87 -6.66 5.84 6.77
C ALA A 87 -8.16 5.63 6.57
N MET A 88 -8.57 4.75 5.65
CA MET A 88 -9.97 4.36 5.50
C MET A 88 -10.53 3.73 6.78
N GLU A 89 -9.82 2.80 7.42
CA GLU A 89 -10.25 2.19 8.69
C GLU A 89 -10.46 3.25 9.80
N ALA A 90 -9.51 4.19 9.92
CA ALA A 90 -9.61 5.29 10.88
C ALA A 90 -10.83 6.18 10.60
N ASN A 91 -11.10 6.49 9.33
CA ASN A 91 -12.24 7.30 8.91
C ASN A 91 -13.57 6.60 9.21
N TYR A 92 -13.67 5.28 8.97
CA TYR A 92 -14.85 4.50 9.35
C TYR A 92 -15.08 4.53 10.86
N ARG A 93 -14.03 4.35 11.66
CA ARG A 93 -14.13 4.45 13.12
C ARG A 93 -14.66 5.82 13.58
N HIS A 94 -14.16 6.91 12.99
CA HIS A 94 -14.63 8.25 13.31
C HIS A 94 -16.07 8.52 12.84
N ALA A 95 -16.52 7.90 11.75
CA ALA A 95 -17.91 7.99 11.31
C ALA A 95 -18.86 7.23 12.25
N GLU A 96 -18.50 6.00 12.63
CA GLU A 96 -19.28 5.17 13.57
C GLU A 96 -19.40 5.84 14.94
N GLN A 97 -18.31 6.40 15.47
CA GLN A 97 -18.33 7.07 16.77
C GLN A 97 -19.30 8.27 16.76
N ARG A 98 -19.23 9.13 15.74
CA ARG A 98 -20.13 10.28 15.61
C ARG A 98 -21.59 9.85 15.49
N SER A 99 -21.86 8.80 14.70
CA SER A 99 -23.21 8.26 14.57
C SER A 99 -23.77 7.72 15.89
N GLY A 100 -22.94 7.03 16.68
CA GLY A 100 -23.31 6.55 18.01
C GLY A 100 -23.60 7.70 18.99
N GLU A 101 -22.78 8.74 19.01
CA GLU A 101 -22.99 9.94 19.83
C GLU A 101 -24.30 10.66 19.46
N ASP A 102 -24.59 10.77 18.16
CA ASP A 102 -25.83 11.36 17.65
C ASP A 102 -27.05 10.54 18.05
N ALA A 103 -26.98 9.21 17.94
CA ALA A 103 -28.06 8.31 18.35
C ALA A 103 -28.36 8.40 19.85
N VAL A 104 -27.32 8.42 20.69
CA VAL A 104 -27.45 8.60 22.14
C VAL A 104 -28.07 9.96 22.47
N ARG A 105 -27.66 11.03 21.78
CA ARG A 105 -28.23 12.37 21.98
C ARG A 105 -29.72 12.41 21.63
N LEU A 106 -30.12 11.79 20.51
CA LEU A 106 -31.52 11.71 20.10
C LEU A 106 -32.36 10.89 21.09
N GLY A 107 -31.85 9.74 21.55
CA GLY A 107 -32.53 8.92 22.57
C GLY A 107 -32.83 9.70 23.85
N ARG A 108 -31.83 10.43 24.38
CA ARG A 108 -32.03 11.28 25.56
C ARG A 108 -33.00 12.45 25.33
N ALA A 109 -33.11 12.95 24.11
CA ALA A 109 -34.06 14.02 23.80
C ALA A 109 -35.50 13.50 23.77
N ILE A 110 -35.70 12.27 23.28
CA ILE A 110 -37.01 11.60 23.26
C ILE A 110 -37.48 11.27 24.69
N GLU A 111 -36.58 10.81 25.57
CA GLU A 111 -36.91 10.50 26.98
C GLU A 111 -37.32 11.72 27.83
N ARG A 112 -37.08 12.94 27.33
CA ARG A 112 -37.43 14.19 28.02
C ARG A 112 -38.74 14.81 27.53
N LEU A 113 -39.38 14.23 26.53
CA LEU A 113 -40.71 14.60 26.02
C LEU A 113 -41.79 13.77 26.70
#